data_AF-A0A3D1F769-F1
#
_entry.id   AF-A0A3D1F769-F1
#
_cell.length_a   1.000
_cell.length_b   1.000
_cell.length_c   1.000
_cell.angle_alpha   90.00
_cell.angle_beta   90.00
_cell.angle_gamma   90.00
#
_symmetry.space_group_name_H-M   'P 1'
#
loop_
_entity.id
_entity.type
_entity.pdbx_description
1 polymer ?
#
loop_
_entity_poly.entity_id
_entity_poly.type
_entity_poly.pdbx_seq_one_letter_code
_entity_poly.pdbx_strand_id
1 'polypeptide(L)'
;MADWRDTSFPKITCHDVLRTGVTAFIAWALGMGNYALMAWLVYDQPVVFEHDFYSACIWSAIALALTVVLFYLPAMVLLRHVLNGYKPLRMFLYLGIAIGILPVAMIVLYWSHSLREMFSHEAFLFYCMFGVVGLIMGLGFAVKRELPHQAQGQAVYKD
;
A
#
# COMPACT_ATOMS: atom_id res chain seq x y z
N MET A 1 -26.53 19.28 12.48
CA MET A 1 -25.67 19.98 11.50
C MET A 1 -24.24 19.80 11.96
N ALA A 2 -23.44 19.01 11.23
CA ALA A 2 -22.07 18.72 11.62
C ALA A 2 -21.20 19.96 11.36
N ASP A 3 -20.43 20.36 12.36
CA ASP A 3 -19.52 21.51 12.31
C ASP A 3 -18.33 21.18 11.39
N TRP A 4 -18.44 21.59 10.13
CA TRP A 4 -17.43 21.54 9.08
C TRP A 4 -16.17 22.40 9.34
N ARG A 5 -16.09 23.14 10.45
CA ARG A 5 -14.98 24.09 10.70
C ARG A 5 -13.75 23.50 11.35
N ASP A 6 -13.77 22.24 11.77
CA ASP A 6 -12.53 21.59 12.23
C ASP A 6 -11.71 21.08 11.02
N THR A 7 -11.26 22.03 10.21
CA THR A 7 -10.34 21.82 9.08
C THR A 7 -8.89 21.72 9.54
N SER A 8 -8.66 21.46 10.84
CA SER A 8 -7.32 21.26 11.36
C SER A 8 -6.76 19.97 10.73
N PHE A 9 -5.76 20.14 9.87
CA PHE A 9 -5.05 19.00 9.30
C PHE A 9 -4.57 18.12 10.46
N PRO A 10 -4.82 16.81 10.43
CA PRO A 10 -4.36 15.92 11.49
C PRO A 10 -2.85 16.10 11.66
N LYS A 11 -2.41 16.50 12.85
CA LYS A 11 -0.98 16.56 13.17
C LYS A 11 -0.41 15.15 13.00
N ILE A 12 0.45 14.97 12.01
CA ILE A 12 1.18 13.72 11.81
C ILE A 12 2.16 13.60 12.98
N THR A 13 1.97 12.59 13.82
CA THR A 13 2.86 12.35 14.96
C THR A 13 4.06 11.51 14.53
N CYS A 14 5.18 11.61 15.26
CA CYS A 14 6.35 10.75 15.05
C CYS A 14 5.97 9.24 15.10
N HIS A 15 5.05 8.89 16.00
CA HIS A 15 4.52 7.53 16.13
C HIS A 15 3.76 7.08 14.87
N ASP A 16 3.00 7.97 14.21
CA ASP A 16 2.31 7.64 12.96
C ASP A 16 3.26 7.36 11.81
N VAL A 17 4.35 8.14 11.72
CA VAL A 17 5.40 7.96 10.71
C VAL A 17 6.11 6.62 10.94
N LEU A 18 6.54 6.34 12.17
CA LEU A 18 7.23 5.10 12.51
C LEU A 18 6.36 3.88 12.19
N ARG A 19 5.09 3.89 12.61
CA ARG A 19 4.16 2.78 12.34
C ARG A 19 3.91 2.60 10.84
N THR A 20 3.79 3.69 10.09
CA THR A 20 3.63 3.62 8.62
C THR A 20 4.88 3.04 7.98
N GLY A 21 6.07 3.42 8.44
CA GLY A 21 7.34 2.86 7.99
C GLY A 21 7.44 1.36 8.27
N VAL A 22 7.10 0.92 9.48
CA VAL A 22 7.07 -0.51 9.84
C VAL A 22 6.06 -1.28 8.98
N THR A 23 4.86 -0.72 8.77
CA THR A 23 3.83 -1.35 7.92
C THR A 23 4.30 -1.47 6.47
N ALA A 24 4.96 -0.43 5.94
CA ALA A 24 5.51 -0.44 4.60
C ALA A 24 6.64 -1.46 4.45
N PHE A 25 7.52 -1.60 5.46
CA PHE A 25 8.58 -2.60 5.45
C PHE A 25 8.03 -4.03 5.48
N ILE A 26 7.05 -4.31 6.35
CA ILE A 26 6.38 -5.62 6.40
C ILE A 26 5.66 -5.91 5.08
N ALA A 27 4.95 -4.92 4.53
CA ALA A 27 4.25 -5.04 3.26
C ALA A 27 5.23 -5.34 2.12
N TRP A 28 6.38 -4.65 2.08
CA TRP A 28 7.45 -4.89 1.11
C TRP A 28 8.02 -6.31 1.23
N ALA A 29 8.36 -6.77 2.43
CA ALA A 29 8.93 -8.09 2.65
C ALA A 29 7.96 -9.20 2.23
N LEU A 30 6.67 -9.05 2.55
CA LEU A 30 5.63 -9.98 2.10
C LEU A 30 5.40 -9.91 0.57
N GLY A 31 5.46 -8.70 -0.01
CA GLY A 31 5.41 -8.51 -1.45
C GLY A 31 6.57 -9.19 -2.17
N MET A 32 7.79 -9.07 -1.66
CA MET A 32 8.98 -9.76 -2.19
C MET A 32 8.86 -11.28 -2.04
N GLY A 33 8.31 -11.77 -0.92
CA GLY A 33 7.99 -13.18 -0.77
C GLY A 33 6.98 -13.66 -1.81
N ASN A 34 5.94 -12.87 -2.09
CA ASN A 34 4.97 -13.16 -3.14
C ASN A 34 5.57 -13.11 -4.55
N TYR A 35 6.47 -12.16 -4.82
CA TYR A 35 7.23 -12.09 -6.06
C TYR A 35 8.03 -13.38 -6.30
N ALA A 36 8.82 -13.79 -5.30
CA ALA A 36 9.65 -14.99 -5.38
C ALA A 36 8.80 -16.26 -5.53
N LEU A 37 7.69 -16.35 -4.76
CA LEU A 37 6.77 -17.47 -4.82
C LEU A 37 6.08 -17.58 -6.19
N MET A 38 5.60 -16.46 -6.74
CA MET A 38 4.93 -16.46 -8.05
C MET A 38 5.90 -16.80 -9.18
N ALA A 39 7.12 -16.28 -9.15
CA ALA A 39 8.10 -16.62 -10.17
C ALA A 39 8.55 -18.08 -10.10
N TRP A 40 8.60 -18.66 -8.89
CA TRP A 40 8.82 -20.10 -8.74
C TRP A 40 7.64 -20.94 -9.23
N LEU A 41 6.40 -20.61 -8.84
CA LEU A 41 5.22 -21.43 -9.15
C LEU A 41 4.67 -21.27 -10.57
N VAL A 42 4.77 -20.07 -11.16
CA VAL A 42 4.12 -19.75 -12.44
C VAL A 42 5.10 -19.85 -13.60
N TYR A 43 6.39 -19.57 -13.37
CA TYR A 43 7.38 -19.48 -14.43
C TYR A 43 8.53 -20.48 -14.30
N ASP A 44 8.47 -21.38 -13.30
CA ASP A 44 9.53 -22.37 -12.99
C ASP A 44 10.94 -21.74 -12.89
N GLN A 45 11.02 -20.44 -12.60
CA GLN A 45 12.29 -19.74 -12.44
C GLN A 45 12.63 -19.71 -10.94
N PRO A 46 13.68 -20.42 -10.50
CA PRO A 46 14.18 -20.25 -9.14
C PRO A 46 14.83 -18.88 -9.05
N VAL A 47 14.06 -17.89 -8.60
CA VAL A 47 14.42 -16.47 -8.39
C VAL A 47 15.67 -16.27 -7.52
N VAL A 48 16.16 -17.35 -6.91
CA VAL A 48 17.18 -17.37 -5.86
C VAL A 48 18.61 -17.18 -6.39
N PHE A 49 18.89 -17.20 -7.71
CA PHE A 49 20.27 -17.38 -8.18
C PHE A 49 20.95 -16.30 -9.04
N GLU A 50 20.32 -15.17 -9.39
CA GLU A 50 21.01 -14.18 -10.24
C GLU A 50 20.85 -12.72 -9.80
N HIS A 51 21.75 -11.86 -10.30
CA HIS A 51 21.86 -10.42 -10.07
C HIS A 51 20.51 -9.66 -10.14
N ASP A 52 19.56 -10.22 -10.90
CA ASP A 52 18.21 -9.69 -11.11
C ASP A 52 17.38 -9.62 -9.83
N PHE A 53 17.54 -10.57 -8.89
CA PHE A 53 16.78 -10.52 -7.63
C PHE A 53 17.21 -9.35 -6.75
N TYR A 54 18.51 -9.08 -6.67
CA TYR A 54 19.04 -7.94 -5.92
C TYR A 54 18.59 -6.62 -6.52
N SER A 55 18.61 -6.52 -7.85
CA SER A 55 18.07 -5.38 -8.60
C SER A 55 16.59 -5.19 -8.29
N ALA A 56 15.77 -6.25 -8.37
CA ALA A 56 14.35 -6.21 -8.05
C ALA A 56 14.10 -5.76 -6.59
N CYS A 57 14.91 -6.21 -5.63
CA CYS A 57 14.81 -5.78 -4.23
C CYS A 57 15.06 -4.27 -4.09
N ILE A 58 16.14 -3.75 -4.66
CA ILE A 58 16.49 -2.33 -4.56
C ILE A 58 15.44 -1.47 -5.26
N TRP A 59 15.13 -1.77 -6.52
CA TRP A 59 14.21 -0.96 -7.31
C TRP A 59 12.80 -1.00 -6.76
N SER A 60 12.33 -2.16 -6.25
CA SER A 60 11.03 -2.24 -5.59
C SER A 60 10.99 -1.47 -4.27
N ALA A 61 12.07 -1.45 -3.49
CA ALA A 61 12.15 -0.66 -2.26
C ALA A 61 12.11 0.85 -2.56
N ILE A 62 12.84 1.30 -3.59
CA ILE A 62 12.80 2.70 -4.06
C ILE A 62 11.39 3.05 -4.57
N ALA A 63 10.82 2.21 -5.44
CA ALA A 63 9.49 2.42 -5.98
C ALA A 63 8.43 2.45 -4.87
N LEU A 64 8.57 1.62 -3.84
CA LEU A 64 7.70 1.67 -2.67
C LEU A 64 7.84 2.98 -1.91
N ALA A 65 9.06 3.41 -1.59
CA ALA A 65 9.29 4.66 -0.87
C ALA A 65 8.66 5.85 -1.61
N LEU A 66 8.86 5.92 -2.93
CA LEU A 66 8.23 6.93 -3.78
C LEU A 66 6.71 6.79 -3.79
N THR A 67 6.18 5.59 -3.93
CA THR A 67 4.72 5.35 -3.99
C THR A 67 4.04 5.75 -2.68
N VAL A 68 4.66 5.45 -1.55
CA VAL A 68 4.13 5.79 -0.23
C VAL A 68 4.04 7.30 -0.06
N VAL A 69 5.11 8.01 -0.40
CA VAL A 69 5.20 9.48 -0.20
C VAL A 69 4.34 10.23 -1.22
N LEU A 70 4.42 9.87 -2.51
CA LEU A 70 3.82 10.63 -3.59
C LEU A 70 2.34 10.31 -3.82
N PHE A 71 1.91 9.07 -3.59
CA PHE A 71 0.56 8.63 -3.93
C PHE A 71 -0.24 8.16 -2.72
N TYR A 72 0.32 7.27 -1.92
CA TYR A 72 -0.42 6.61 -0.84
C TYR A 72 -0.88 7.59 0.26
N LEU A 73 0.07 8.33 0.85
CA LEU A 73 -0.25 9.31 1.90
C LEU A 73 -1.26 10.36 1.42
N PRO A 74 -1.06 11.06 0.29
CA PRO A 74 -2.03 12.04 -0.18
C PRO A 74 -3.38 11.42 -0.53
N ALA A 75 -3.42 10.23 -1.16
CA ALA A 75 -4.69 9.56 -1.48
C ALA A 75 -5.48 9.18 -0.23
N MET A 76 -4.82 8.72 0.84
CA MET A 76 -5.48 8.37 2.10
C MET A 76 -5.99 9.61 2.85
N VAL A 77 -5.27 10.74 2.77
CA VAL A 77 -5.72 12.03 3.31
C VAL A 77 -6.92 12.57 2.52
N LEU A 78 -6.91 12.43 1.19
CA LEU A 78 -8.02 12.82 0.33
C LEU A 78 -9.26 11.96 0.58
N LEU A 79 -9.10 10.64 0.62
CA LEU A 79 -10.19 9.70 0.88
C LEU A 79 -10.85 9.96 2.26
N ARG A 80 -10.05 10.37 3.27
CA ARG A 80 -10.59 10.84 4.55
C ARG A 80 -11.55 12.02 4.36
N HIS A 81 -11.16 13.02 3.57
CA HIS A 81 -11.98 14.20 3.36
C HIS A 81 -13.28 13.85 2.64
N VAL A 82 -13.21 12.99 1.63
CA VAL A 82 -14.37 12.60 0.83
C VAL A 82 -15.38 11.80 1.65
N LEU A 83 -14.90 10.89 2.50
CA LEU A 83 -15.80 9.95 3.18
C LEU A 83 -16.48 10.51 4.44
N ASN A 84 -16.14 11.71 4.92
CA ASN A 84 -16.78 12.36 6.09
C ASN A 84 -17.00 11.43 7.30
N GLY A 85 -16.08 10.47 7.53
CA GLY A 85 -16.16 9.51 8.63
C GLY A 85 -16.83 8.16 8.31
N TYR A 86 -17.45 7.97 7.13
CA TYR A 86 -17.91 6.68 6.64
C TYR A 86 -16.73 5.78 6.27
N LYS A 87 -16.74 4.50 6.67
CA LYS A 87 -15.57 3.61 6.60
C LYS A 87 -15.85 2.33 5.82
N PRO A 88 -15.96 2.38 4.49
CA PRO A 88 -16.07 1.18 3.69
C PRO A 88 -14.67 0.54 3.57
N LEU A 89 -14.35 -0.41 4.46
CA LEU A 89 -13.10 -1.19 4.47
C LEU A 89 -12.68 -1.63 3.05
N ARG A 90 -13.66 -2.10 2.26
CA ARG A 90 -13.47 -2.54 0.87
C ARG A 90 -12.88 -1.44 -0.03
N MET A 91 -13.31 -0.18 0.11
CA MET A 91 -12.75 0.91 -0.71
C MET A 91 -11.28 1.17 -0.40
N PHE A 92 -10.87 1.07 0.87
CA PHE A 92 -9.47 1.22 1.25
C PHE A 92 -8.60 0.10 0.68
N LEU A 93 -9.13 -1.14 0.65
CA LEU A 93 -8.43 -2.28 0.03
C LEU A 93 -8.28 -2.10 -1.48
N TYR A 94 -9.37 -1.79 -2.19
CA TYR A 94 -9.32 -1.59 -3.64
C TYR A 94 -8.45 -0.41 -4.04
N LEU A 95 -8.56 0.71 -3.32
CA LEU A 95 -7.72 1.89 -3.55
C LEU A 95 -6.25 1.58 -3.24
N GLY A 96 -5.98 0.84 -2.17
CA GLY A 96 -4.63 0.40 -1.82
C GLY A 96 -3.99 -0.44 -2.93
N ILE A 97 -4.69 -1.45 -3.43
CA ILE A 97 -4.23 -2.27 -4.56
C ILE A 97 -4.01 -1.41 -5.81
N ALA A 98 -4.97 -0.55 -6.16
CA ALA A 98 -4.86 0.32 -7.32
C ALA A 98 -3.64 1.25 -7.24
N ILE A 99 -3.42 1.89 -6.08
CA ILE A 99 -2.24 2.74 -5.84
C ILE A 99 -0.95 1.95 -5.86
N GLY A 100 -0.96 0.69 -5.42
CA GLY A 100 0.22 -0.18 -5.51
C GLY A 100 0.58 -0.52 -6.96
N ILE A 101 -0.40 -0.95 -7.76
CA ILE A 101 -0.17 -1.44 -9.13
C ILE A 101 0.08 -0.29 -10.12
N LEU A 102 -0.56 0.86 -9.95
CA LEU A 102 -0.54 1.95 -10.92
C LEU A 102 0.86 2.51 -11.23
N PRO A 103 1.76 2.74 -10.25
CA PRO A 103 3.13 3.14 -10.52
C PRO A 103 3.90 2.13 -11.38
N VAL A 104 3.70 0.82 -11.15
CA VAL A 104 4.32 -0.23 -11.97
C VAL A 104 3.84 -0.13 -13.41
N ALA A 105 2.52 0.00 -13.61
CA ALA A 105 1.93 0.12 -14.95
C ALA A 105 2.46 1.36 -15.68
N MET A 106 2.59 2.50 -14.97
CA MET A 106 3.15 3.74 -15.53
C MET A 106 4.63 3.60 -15.90
N ILE A 107 5.45 2.97 -15.04
CA ILE A 107 6.88 2.73 -15.31
C ILE A 107 7.02 1.82 -16.53
N VAL A 108 6.30 0.71 -16.58
CA VAL A 108 6.35 -0.22 -17.72
C VAL A 108 5.95 0.50 -19.00
N LEU A 109 4.85 1.26 -19.00
CA LEU A 109 4.42 2.03 -20.16
C LEU A 109 5.44 3.07 -20.61
N TYR A 110 6.01 3.82 -19.66
CA TYR A 110 6.95 4.90 -19.94
C TYR A 110 8.25 4.36 -20.56
N TRP A 111 8.77 3.25 -20.06
CA TRP A 111 10.04 2.68 -20.52
C TRP A 111 9.91 1.77 -21.73
N SER A 112 8.85 0.96 -21.81
CA SER A 112 8.68 0.02 -22.93
C SER A 112 8.11 0.66 -24.20
N HIS A 113 7.46 1.82 -24.08
CA HIS A 113 6.68 2.45 -25.15
C HIS A 113 5.65 1.52 -25.82
N SER A 114 5.26 0.41 -25.16
CA SER A 114 4.44 -0.64 -25.74
C SER A 114 3.41 -1.17 -24.75
N LEU A 115 2.14 -1.17 -25.17
CA LEU A 115 1.05 -1.77 -24.38
C LEU A 115 1.20 -3.29 -24.21
N ARG A 116 1.94 -3.95 -25.11
CA ARG A 116 2.14 -5.39 -25.05
C ARG A 116 3.02 -5.80 -23.86
N GLU A 117 4.01 -4.97 -23.53
CA GLU A 117 4.95 -5.22 -22.43
C GLU A 117 4.28 -5.10 -21.05
N MET A 118 3.12 -4.44 -20.96
CA MET A 118 2.29 -4.46 -19.76
C MET A 118 1.79 -5.86 -19.40
N PHE A 119 1.72 -6.77 -20.37
CA PHE A 119 1.31 -8.15 -20.19
C PHE A 119 2.52 -9.11 -20.17
N SER A 120 3.74 -8.58 -20.03
CA SER A 120 4.92 -9.40 -19.84
C SER A 120 4.84 -10.15 -18.50
N HIS A 121 5.49 -11.30 -18.44
CA HIS A 121 5.56 -12.11 -17.22
C HIS A 121 6.20 -11.33 -16.06
N GLU A 122 7.22 -10.52 -16.34
CA GLU A 122 7.89 -9.69 -15.36
C GLU A 122 6.97 -8.59 -14.80
N ALA A 123 6.25 -7.88 -15.67
CA ALA A 123 5.26 -6.88 -15.25
C ALA A 123 4.18 -7.52 -14.35
N PHE A 124 3.72 -8.73 -14.69
CA PHE A 124 2.75 -9.46 -13.88
C PHE A 124 3.27 -9.76 -12.47
N LEU A 125 4.53 -10.19 -12.32
CA LEU A 125 5.15 -10.44 -11.02
C LEU A 125 5.19 -9.16 -10.17
N PHE A 126 5.55 -8.03 -10.77
CA PHE A 126 5.54 -6.74 -10.08
C PHE A 126 4.12 -6.29 -9.72
N TYR A 127 3.11 -6.50 -10.58
CA TYR A 127 1.72 -6.21 -10.23
C TYR A 127 1.24 -7.04 -9.04
N CYS A 128 1.58 -8.33 -9.00
CA CYS A 128 1.25 -9.18 -7.87
C CYS A 128 1.95 -8.72 -6.58
N MET A 129 3.25 -8.40 -6.64
CA MET A 129 4.01 -7.85 -5.53
C MET A 129 3.38 -6.57 -4.98
N PHE A 130 3.21 -5.57 -5.84
CA PHE A 130 2.70 -4.26 -5.42
C PHE A 130 1.20 -4.29 -5.10
N GLY A 131 0.45 -5.24 -5.65
CA GLY A 131 -0.92 -5.52 -5.23
C GLY A 131 -1.01 -6.01 -3.78
N VAL A 132 -0.14 -6.95 -3.38
CA VAL A 132 -0.02 -7.41 -1.98
C VAL A 132 0.39 -6.25 -1.07
N VAL A 133 1.39 -5.47 -1.48
CA VAL A 133 1.83 -4.27 -0.73
C VAL A 133 0.66 -3.30 -0.54
N GLY A 134 -0.04 -2.97 -1.62
CA GLY A 134 -1.18 -2.06 -1.61
C GLY A 134 -2.31 -2.54 -0.71
N LEU A 135 -2.60 -3.84 -0.72
CA LEU A 135 -3.59 -4.48 0.15
C LEU A 135 -3.21 -4.35 1.62
N ILE A 136 -1.98 -4.71 2.00
CA ILE A 136 -1.50 -4.65 3.38
C ILE A 136 -1.49 -3.21 3.89
N MET A 137 -1.04 -2.27 3.06
CA MET A 137 -1.04 -0.85 3.39
C MET A 137 -2.48 -0.34 3.59
N GLY A 138 -3.38 -0.61 2.63
CA GLY A 138 -4.80 -0.26 2.72
C GLY A 138 -5.48 -0.83 3.97
N LEU A 139 -5.18 -2.09 4.32
CA LEU A 139 -5.66 -2.72 5.55
C LEU A 139 -5.10 -2.03 6.80
N GLY A 140 -3.78 -1.77 6.84
CA GLY A 140 -3.13 -1.09 7.96
C GLY A 140 -3.73 0.29 8.24
N PHE A 141 -4.14 1.02 7.20
CA PHE A 141 -4.84 2.29 7.34
C PHE A 141 -6.28 2.15 7.84
N ALA A 142 -7.01 1.13 7.34
CA ALA A 142 -8.37 0.86 7.80
C ALA A 142 -8.40 0.46 9.28
N VAL A 143 -7.56 -0.48 9.70
CA VAL A 143 -7.48 -0.99 11.09
C VAL A 143 -7.02 0.09 12.07
N LYS A 144 -6.07 0.96 11.69
CA LYS A 144 -5.63 2.10 12.52
C LYS A 144 -6.81 2.95 13.02
N ARG A 145 -7.92 2.99 12.30
CA ARG A 145 -9.09 3.82 12.61
C ARG A 145 -10.22 3.13 13.35
N GLU A 146 -10.12 1.83 13.62
CA GLU A 146 -11.12 1.09 14.42
C GLU A 146 -10.87 1.24 15.93
N LEU A 147 -9.59 1.36 16.33
CA LEU A 147 -9.16 1.40 17.74
C LEU A 147 -9.57 2.63 18.60
N PRO A 148 -9.90 3.83 18.07
CA PRO A 148 -10.23 4.97 18.94
C PRO A 148 -11.63 4.95 19.57
N HIS A 149 -12.62 4.28 18.96
CA HIS A 149 -14.01 4.36 19.44
C HIS A 149 -14.43 3.24 20.40
N GLN A 150 -13.75 2.09 20.41
CA GLN A 150 -14.07 1.04 21.38
C GLN A 150 -13.47 1.28 22.77
N ALA A 151 -12.38 2.06 22.88
CA ALA A 151 -11.78 2.40 24.17
C ALA A 151 -12.55 3.49 24.94
N GLN A 152 -13.38 4.30 24.27
CA GLN A 152 -14.18 5.35 24.93
C GLN A 152 -15.57 4.87 25.38
N GLY A 153 -16.03 3.70 24.93
CA GLY A 153 -17.31 3.11 25.33
C GLY A 153 -17.27 2.24 26.61
N GLN A 154 -16.07 1.88 27.10
CA GLN A 154 -15.92 1.01 28.28
C GLN A 154 -15.62 1.76 29.60
N ALA A 155 -15.46 3.09 29.56
CA ALA A 155 -15.18 3.88 30.77
C ALA A 155 -16.45 4.41 31.48
N VAL A 156 -17.67 4.11 30.99
CA VAL A 156 -18.93 4.70 31.49
C VAL A 156 -19.80 3.69 32.28
N TYR A 157 -19.35 2.44 32.47
CA TYR A 157 -20.05 1.46 33.31
C TYR A 157 -19.15 0.96 34.45
N LYS A 158 -18.79 1.88 35.35
CA LYS A 158 -18.36 1.55 36.71
C LYS A 158 -18.88 2.63 37.66
N ASP A 159 -20.16 2.51 38.00
CA ASP A 159 -20.72 2.95 39.27
C ASP A 159 -21.55 1.78 39.83
#